data_AF-A0A6A5WKZ5-F1
#
_entry.id   AF-A0A6A5WKZ5-F1
#
_cell.length_a   1.000
_cell.length_b   1.000
_cell.length_c   1.000
_cell.angle_alpha   90.00
_cell.angle_beta   90.00
_cell.angle_gamma   90.00
#
_symmetry.space_group_name_H-M   'P 1'
#
loop_
_entity.id
_entity.type
_entity.pdbx_description
1 polymer ?
#
loop_
_entity_poly.entity_id
_entity_poly.type
_entity_poly.pdbx_seq_one_letter_code
_entity_poly.pdbx_strand_id
1 'polypeptide(L)'
;MSSDEERAEPGQAVYETGLFAKLRRFEAALDAKLGIESDAITRKLPEDKRPVRWHEQLSMFFLWASGTMGTSCFATGFLGWEFGLSLRQSIIIVIFGSLLGAAPTGFAATFGAPTGIRQISVSRYAFGWWPNKLIAALNTIVQLGWAAVACITGGLALTAVADGHLSLVVGIVILAIVATLISFVGLKAILVYECYAWIIFFIIFMIFFGETGKYADNTTKTELKGADFSGTVLSLLAIIYGSSTSWQTMASDYYVHYPVDIDRWKVFFMTTFGIAIPTSIGMIAGCVVASGMNNRPDWKSAYEDDGLGFLIQSMLHPRGFAKFILTMLVLSGINTNVISIYSAAISCQQFSRPFAKVPRFIWIVLCLAVILGLALGGRGNLSVYLQNFLSLLGYWCTQYFVILFSEHVIFRKCDFANYDLEAWNDPSRLPLGIAAGISFGLGIVAWVMGMVETWYVGPLGKLIGAYGGDVANEFTLVVTAVAFVPLRYLELKFVGR
;
A
#
# COMPACT_ATOMS: atom_id res chain seq x y z
N MET A 1 -34.28 -45.11 25.51
CA MET A 1 -32.86 -45.47 25.43
C MET A 1 -32.26 -44.65 24.30
N SER A 2 -31.26 -43.86 24.64
CA SER A 2 -30.54 -42.88 23.83
C SER A 2 -30.08 -43.46 22.48
N SER A 3 -30.19 -42.65 21.42
CA SER A 3 -29.28 -42.70 20.28
C SER A 3 -28.66 -41.30 20.15
N ASP A 4 -27.54 -41.13 20.84
CA ASP A 4 -26.68 -39.95 20.75
C ASP A 4 -26.10 -39.85 19.33
N GLU A 5 -26.59 -38.89 18.55
CA GLU A 5 -25.90 -38.40 17.36
C GLU A 5 -24.69 -37.57 17.81
N GLU A 6 -23.52 -38.17 17.64
CA GLU A 6 -22.22 -37.59 17.96
C GLU A 6 -21.98 -36.37 17.06
N ARG A 7 -22.11 -35.19 17.66
CA ARG A 7 -21.85 -33.88 17.07
C ARG A 7 -20.35 -33.77 16.81
N ALA A 8 -19.94 -33.75 15.54
CA ALA A 8 -18.54 -33.57 15.16
C ALA A 8 -17.97 -32.25 15.74
N GLU A 9 -16.87 -32.35 16.48
CA GLU A 9 -16.13 -31.20 17.00
C GLU A 9 -15.44 -30.41 15.87
N PRO A 10 -15.38 -29.07 15.94
CA PRO A 10 -14.68 -28.25 14.96
C PRO A 10 -13.17 -28.30 15.22
N GLY A 11 -12.41 -28.98 14.36
CA GLY A 11 -10.94 -28.98 14.45
C GLY A 11 -10.20 -30.11 13.73
N GLN A 12 -10.87 -31.12 13.18
CA GLN A 12 -10.15 -32.18 12.45
C GLN A 12 -9.79 -31.76 11.03
N ALA A 13 -8.54 -31.34 10.84
CA ALA A 13 -7.92 -31.19 9.54
C ALA A 13 -8.01 -32.51 8.75
N VAL A 14 -8.79 -32.52 7.67
CA VAL A 14 -8.82 -33.63 6.71
C VAL A 14 -7.40 -33.83 6.19
N TYR A 15 -6.75 -34.93 6.60
CA TYR A 15 -5.37 -35.23 6.22
C TYR A 15 -5.30 -35.63 4.74
N GLU A 16 -5.14 -34.65 3.85
CA GLU A 16 -4.71 -34.90 2.47
C GLU A 16 -3.36 -35.63 2.49
N THR A 17 -3.20 -36.73 1.74
CA THR A 17 -1.92 -37.46 1.60
C THR A 17 -1.15 -36.95 0.38
N GLY A 18 0.17 -36.67 0.52
CA GLY A 18 1.02 -36.20 -0.60
C GLY A 18 2.17 -35.27 -0.20
N LEU A 19 2.99 -34.85 -1.19
CA LEU A 19 4.12 -33.91 -0.99
C LEU A 19 3.66 -32.58 -0.39
N PHE A 20 2.56 -32.01 -0.91
CA PHE A 20 1.95 -30.78 -0.39
C PHE A 20 1.45 -30.91 1.05
N ALA A 21 1.08 -32.11 1.49
CA ALA A 21 0.71 -32.35 2.88
C ALA A 21 1.92 -32.37 3.81
N LYS A 22 3.06 -32.93 3.37
CA LYS A 22 4.32 -32.87 4.13
C LYS A 22 4.81 -31.42 4.27
N LEU A 23 4.74 -30.63 3.19
CA LEU A 23 5.13 -29.22 3.23
C LEU A 23 4.20 -28.37 4.10
N ARG A 24 2.88 -28.59 4.05
CA ARG A 24 1.93 -27.91 4.96
C ARG A 24 2.10 -28.33 6.42
N ARG A 25 2.44 -29.59 6.70
CA ARG A 25 2.80 -30.02 8.07
C ARG A 25 4.05 -29.32 8.58
N PHE A 26 5.05 -29.12 7.71
CA PHE A 26 6.24 -28.34 8.05
C PHE A 26 5.89 -26.87 8.32
N GLU A 27 5.06 -26.26 7.48
CA GLU A 27 4.55 -24.91 7.69
C GLU A 27 3.74 -24.78 8.99
N ALA A 28 2.85 -25.72 9.28
CA ALA A 28 2.09 -25.76 10.53
C ALA A 28 2.98 -25.96 11.76
N ALA A 29 4.07 -26.73 11.65
CA ALA A 29 5.06 -26.87 12.71
C ALA A 29 5.86 -25.57 12.92
N LEU A 30 6.21 -24.87 11.85
CA LEU A 30 6.80 -23.53 11.93
C LEU A 30 5.79 -22.54 12.53
N ASP A 31 4.51 -22.64 12.18
CA ASP A 31 3.45 -21.78 12.72
C ASP A 31 3.24 -21.98 14.22
N ALA A 32 3.15 -23.24 14.68
CA ALA A 32 3.05 -23.54 16.11
C ALA A 32 4.24 -23.01 16.92
N LYS A 33 5.43 -22.92 16.30
CA LYS A 33 6.66 -22.47 16.96
C LYS A 33 6.92 -20.96 16.83
N LEU A 34 6.49 -20.33 15.73
CA LEU A 34 6.86 -18.96 15.35
C LEU A 34 5.65 -18.02 15.15
N GLY A 35 4.42 -18.52 15.18
CA GLY A 35 3.18 -17.73 15.03
C GLY A 35 3.00 -17.12 13.64
N ILE A 36 3.29 -17.89 12.60
CA ILE A 36 3.30 -17.52 11.17
C ILE A 36 1.88 -17.34 10.58
N GLU A 37 0.85 -17.76 11.30
CA GLU A 37 -0.57 -17.71 10.94
C GLU A 37 -0.87 -18.53 9.67
N SER A 38 -0.72 -19.85 9.75
CA SER A 38 -0.88 -20.78 8.61
C SER A 38 -2.30 -20.83 8.03
N ASP A 39 -3.32 -20.44 8.80
CA ASP A 39 -4.70 -20.24 8.35
C ASP A 39 -5.02 -18.77 8.01
N ALA A 40 -4.11 -18.07 7.33
CA ALA A 40 -4.20 -16.62 7.11
C ALA A 40 -5.47 -16.16 6.36
N ILE A 41 -6.00 -16.98 5.44
CA ILE A 41 -7.14 -16.64 4.58
C ILE A 41 -8.48 -17.05 5.20
N THR A 42 -8.46 -17.90 6.23
CA THR A 42 -9.69 -18.37 6.88
C THR A 42 -10.38 -17.23 7.61
N ARG A 43 -11.70 -17.16 7.48
CA ARG A 43 -12.53 -16.18 8.19
C ARG A 43 -12.34 -16.35 9.70
N LYS A 44 -12.12 -15.25 10.41
CA LYS A 44 -12.07 -15.20 11.88
C LYS A 44 -13.48 -15.00 12.42
N LEU A 45 -13.96 -15.95 13.22
CA LEU A 45 -15.32 -15.91 13.74
C LEU A 45 -15.43 -14.93 14.93
N PRO A 46 -16.63 -14.43 15.24
CA PRO A 46 -16.84 -13.55 16.40
C PRO A 46 -16.30 -14.13 17.71
N GLU A 47 -16.47 -15.44 17.92
CA GLU A 47 -15.98 -16.17 19.09
C GLU A 47 -14.46 -16.26 19.20
N ASP A 48 -13.73 -16.17 18.07
CA ASP A 48 -12.26 -16.21 18.04
C ASP A 48 -11.62 -14.86 18.40
N LYS A 49 -12.44 -13.79 18.49
CA LYS A 49 -11.96 -12.42 18.63
C LYS A 49 -11.88 -12.05 20.10
N ARG A 50 -10.72 -11.52 20.50
CA ARG A 50 -10.52 -11.01 21.86
C ARG A 50 -11.08 -9.59 21.99
N PRO A 51 -11.60 -9.21 23.17
CA PRO A 51 -11.84 -7.81 23.49
C PRO A 51 -10.53 -7.01 23.36
N VAL A 52 -10.62 -5.83 22.73
CA VAL A 52 -9.47 -4.93 22.53
C VAL A 52 -9.71 -3.64 23.28
N ARG A 53 -8.81 -3.32 24.22
CA ARG A 53 -8.92 -2.11 25.04
C ARG A 53 -8.75 -0.85 24.19
N TRP A 54 -9.27 0.29 24.65
CA TRP A 54 -9.25 1.53 23.86
C TRP A 54 -7.83 1.96 23.41
N HIS A 55 -6.81 1.75 24.24
CA HIS A 55 -5.42 2.09 23.89
C HIS A 55 -4.80 1.11 22.90
N GLU A 56 -5.21 -0.17 22.93
CA GLU A 56 -4.81 -1.15 21.92
C GLU A 56 -5.48 -0.85 20.57
N GLN A 57 -6.62 -0.13 20.55
CA GLN A 57 -7.23 0.34 19.29
C GLN A 57 -6.40 1.44 18.62
N LEU A 58 -5.54 2.16 19.36
CA LEU A 58 -4.60 3.12 18.77
C LEU A 58 -3.55 2.43 17.88
N SER A 59 -3.33 1.13 18.05
CA SER A 59 -2.49 0.34 17.14
C SER A 59 -2.97 0.41 15.69
N MET A 60 -4.26 0.71 15.44
CA MET A 60 -4.75 1.00 14.09
C MET A 60 -4.02 2.18 13.46
N PHE A 61 -3.85 3.27 14.20
CA PHE A 61 -3.15 4.47 13.74
C PHE A 61 -1.64 4.20 13.63
N PHE A 62 -1.05 3.62 14.68
CA PHE A 62 0.40 3.44 14.76
C PHE A 62 0.96 2.44 13.75
N LEU A 63 0.19 1.40 13.41
CA LEU A 63 0.54 0.45 12.35
C LEU A 63 0.73 1.15 11.00
N TRP A 64 -0.17 2.07 10.65
CA TRP A 64 -0.05 2.79 9.39
C TRP A 64 1.03 3.86 9.46
N ALA A 65 1.22 4.47 10.63
CA ALA A 65 2.32 5.41 10.83
C ALA A 65 3.68 4.74 10.63
N SER A 66 3.90 3.52 11.14
CA SER A 66 5.15 2.81 10.91
C SER A 66 5.35 2.38 9.46
N GLY A 67 4.28 1.98 8.77
CA GLY A 67 4.33 1.58 7.37
C GLY A 67 4.53 2.73 6.37
N THR A 68 4.19 3.96 6.76
CA THR A 68 4.21 5.12 5.85
C THR A 68 5.31 6.14 6.16
N MET A 69 5.86 6.18 7.39
CA MET A 69 6.99 7.04 7.73
C MET A 69 8.32 6.40 7.32
N GLY A 70 8.66 6.49 6.03
CA GLY A 70 9.90 5.93 5.50
C GLY A 70 10.57 6.77 4.43
N THR A 71 11.76 6.34 4.01
CA THR A 71 12.58 7.00 2.98
C THR A 71 11.85 7.13 1.64
N SER A 72 10.92 6.23 1.32
CA SER A 72 10.08 6.29 0.12
C SER A 72 9.16 7.51 0.11
N CYS A 73 8.49 7.79 1.22
CA CYS A 73 7.66 8.99 1.36
C CYS A 73 8.53 10.25 1.33
N PHE A 74 9.68 10.24 2.00
CA PHE A 74 10.65 11.32 1.89
C PHE A 74 11.06 11.61 0.44
N ALA A 75 11.45 10.58 -0.32
CA ALA A 75 11.82 10.69 -1.73
C ALA A 75 10.67 11.23 -2.59
N THR A 76 9.44 10.76 -2.36
CA THR A 76 8.26 11.20 -3.11
C THR A 76 8.01 12.72 -2.96
N GLY A 77 8.38 13.30 -1.81
CA GLY A 77 8.28 14.74 -1.58
C GLY A 77 9.13 15.62 -2.53
N PHE A 78 10.12 15.04 -3.21
CA PHE A 78 10.98 15.76 -4.17
C PHE A 78 10.25 16.05 -5.48
N LEU A 79 9.26 15.23 -5.85
CA LEU A 79 8.59 15.30 -7.16
C LEU A 79 7.93 16.66 -7.41
N GLY A 80 7.39 17.31 -6.37
CA GLY A 80 6.83 18.65 -6.54
C GLY A 80 7.88 19.69 -6.97
N TRP A 81 9.08 19.63 -6.38
CA TRP A 81 10.19 20.50 -6.79
C TRP A 81 10.71 20.13 -8.19
N GLU A 82 10.85 18.83 -8.50
CA GLU A 82 11.27 18.36 -9.82
C GLU A 82 10.29 18.76 -10.93
N PHE A 83 8.99 18.83 -10.62
CA PHE A 83 7.98 19.30 -11.56
C PHE A 83 7.91 20.84 -11.67
N GLY A 84 8.72 21.57 -10.91
CA GLY A 84 8.76 23.04 -10.95
C GLY A 84 7.70 23.74 -10.09
N LEU A 85 7.07 23.04 -9.15
CA LEU A 85 6.18 23.65 -8.16
C LEU A 85 6.98 24.31 -7.03
N SER A 86 6.44 25.40 -6.49
CA SER A 86 7.01 26.03 -5.30
C SER A 86 6.77 25.19 -4.04
N LEU A 87 7.60 25.38 -3.02
CA LEU A 87 7.49 24.69 -1.73
C LEU A 87 6.06 24.71 -1.16
N ARG A 88 5.41 25.89 -1.17
CA ARG A 88 4.03 26.03 -0.62
C ARG A 88 3.02 25.19 -1.38
N GLN A 89 3.13 25.16 -2.71
CA GLN A 89 2.21 24.40 -3.57
C GLN A 89 2.40 22.90 -3.31
N SER A 90 3.65 22.43 -3.27
CA SER A 90 3.97 21.03 -2.99
C SER A 90 3.46 20.58 -1.62
N ILE A 91 3.66 21.37 -0.56
CA ILE A 91 3.17 21.05 0.79
C ILE A 91 1.64 20.91 0.82
N ILE A 92 0.93 21.85 0.21
CA ILE A 92 -0.54 21.83 0.18
C ILE A 92 -1.03 20.58 -0.56
N ILE A 93 -0.45 20.27 -1.72
CA ILE A 93 -0.83 19.10 -2.52
C ILE A 93 -0.51 17.81 -1.75
N VAL A 94 0.61 17.74 -1.05
CA VAL A 94 0.96 16.59 -0.21
C VAL A 94 -0.09 16.36 0.88
N ILE A 95 -0.46 17.39 1.65
CA ILE A 95 -1.43 17.25 2.75
C ILE A 95 -2.79 16.79 2.22
N PHE A 96 -3.32 17.46 1.19
CA PHE A 96 -4.64 17.13 0.66
C PHE A 96 -4.63 15.81 -0.12
N GLY A 97 -3.58 15.53 -0.90
CA GLY A 97 -3.41 14.27 -1.62
C GLY A 97 -3.34 13.08 -0.68
N SER A 98 -2.55 13.17 0.40
CA SER A 98 -2.44 12.10 1.38
C SER A 98 -3.76 11.89 2.13
N LEU A 99 -4.47 12.96 2.48
CA LEU A 99 -5.78 12.86 3.14
C LEU A 99 -6.84 12.23 2.22
N LEU A 100 -6.93 12.72 0.98
CA LEU A 100 -7.86 12.19 -0.03
C LEU A 100 -7.57 10.73 -0.36
N GLY A 101 -6.30 10.35 -0.46
CA GLY A 101 -5.89 8.97 -0.71
C GLY A 101 -6.11 8.05 0.48
N ALA A 102 -5.90 8.54 1.70
CA ALA A 102 -6.10 7.73 2.91
C ALA A 102 -7.58 7.51 3.28
N ALA A 103 -8.50 8.32 2.77
CA ALA A 103 -9.94 8.17 3.04
C ALA A 103 -10.52 6.86 2.45
N PRO A 104 -10.29 6.51 1.16
CA PRO A 104 -10.62 5.19 0.62
C PRO A 104 -10.04 4.03 1.44
N THR A 105 -8.79 4.15 1.89
CA THR A 105 -8.16 3.14 2.74
C THR A 105 -8.86 2.97 4.07
N GLY A 106 -9.19 4.08 4.74
CA GLY A 106 -9.97 4.05 5.99
C GLY A 106 -11.35 3.44 5.81
N PHE A 107 -12.02 3.73 4.68
CA PHE A 107 -13.29 3.10 4.34
C PHE A 107 -13.15 1.59 4.16
N ALA A 108 -12.19 1.15 3.36
CA ALA A 108 -11.91 -0.27 3.13
C ALA A 108 -11.61 -1.02 4.44
N ALA A 109 -10.88 -0.38 5.36
CA ALA A 109 -10.54 -0.95 6.66
C ALA A 109 -11.77 -1.25 7.55
N THR A 110 -12.88 -0.53 7.37
CA THR A 110 -14.13 -0.76 8.14
C THR A 110 -14.76 -2.13 7.88
N PHE A 111 -14.34 -2.84 6.83
CA PHE A 111 -14.87 -4.17 6.50
C PHE A 111 -14.22 -5.28 7.34
N GLY A 112 -13.00 -5.09 7.84
CA GLY A 112 -12.23 -6.17 8.46
C GLY A 112 -12.87 -6.73 9.73
N ALA A 113 -13.16 -5.86 10.69
CA ALA A 113 -13.72 -6.25 11.98
C ALA A 113 -15.11 -6.93 11.88
N PRO A 114 -16.11 -6.38 11.17
CA PRO A 114 -17.43 -7.01 11.11
C PRO A 114 -17.45 -8.30 10.29
N THR A 115 -16.68 -8.39 9.20
CA THR A 115 -16.68 -9.58 8.34
C THR A 115 -15.80 -10.70 8.90
N GLY A 116 -14.69 -10.35 9.56
CA GLY A 116 -13.62 -11.31 9.90
C GLY A 116 -12.88 -11.85 8.68
N ILE A 117 -13.04 -11.21 7.51
CA ILE A 117 -12.50 -11.66 6.23
C ILE A 117 -11.44 -10.65 5.76
N ARG A 118 -10.35 -11.15 5.19
CA ARG A 118 -9.25 -10.35 4.61
C ARG A 118 -9.73 -9.51 3.42
N GLN A 119 -9.07 -8.39 3.14
CA GLN A 119 -9.55 -7.35 2.24
C GLN A 119 -9.87 -7.83 0.82
N ILE A 120 -8.96 -8.57 0.20
CA ILE A 120 -9.14 -9.13 -1.16
C ILE A 120 -10.21 -10.23 -1.20
N SER A 121 -10.44 -10.92 -0.09
CA SER A 121 -11.53 -11.90 0.01
C SER A 121 -12.88 -11.20 0.19
N VAL A 122 -12.93 -10.09 0.95
CA VAL A 122 -14.13 -9.23 1.07
C VAL A 122 -14.51 -8.64 -0.29
N SER A 123 -13.56 -8.21 -1.11
CA SER A 123 -13.90 -7.62 -2.40
C SER A 123 -14.60 -8.59 -3.36
N ARG A 124 -14.60 -9.90 -3.10
CA ARG A 124 -15.40 -10.89 -3.86
C ARG A 124 -16.89 -10.61 -3.82
N TYR A 125 -17.40 -9.96 -2.77
CA TYR A 125 -18.80 -9.57 -2.67
C TYR A 125 -19.20 -8.44 -3.62
N ALA A 126 -18.21 -7.67 -4.12
CA ALA A 126 -18.43 -6.60 -5.10
C ALA A 126 -17.95 -7.01 -6.50
N PHE A 127 -16.73 -7.57 -6.58
CA PHE A 127 -16.09 -7.95 -7.83
C PHE A 127 -16.51 -9.32 -8.36
N GLY A 128 -17.20 -10.15 -7.57
CA GLY A 128 -17.52 -11.52 -7.93
C GLY A 128 -16.30 -12.45 -7.95
N TRP A 129 -16.52 -13.74 -8.23
CA TRP A 129 -15.46 -14.74 -8.10
C TRP A 129 -14.33 -14.59 -9.13
N TRP A 130 -14.66 -14.26 -10.39
CA TRP A 130 -13.69 -14.25 -11.49
C TRP A 130 -12.89 -12.94 -11.59
N PRO A 131 -13.51 -11.75 -11.66
CA PRO A 131 -12.76 -10.49 -11.70
C PRO A 131 -11.92 -10.26 -10.44
N ASN A 132 -12.37 -10.73 -9.27
CA ASN A 132 -11.59 -10.58 -8.05
C ASN A 132 -10.24 -11.31 -8.08
N LYS A 133 -10.04 -12.29 -8.96
CA LYS A 133 -8.72 -12.91 -9.17
C LYS A 133 -7.72 -11.93 -9.77
N LEU A 134 -8.18 -11.09 -10.70
CA LEU A 134 -7.38 -9.99 -11.24
C LEU A 134 -7.06 -8.99 -10.14
N ILE A 135 -8.02 -8.66 -9.28
CA ILE A 135 -7.81 -7.76 -8.13
C ILE A 135 -6.76 -8.32 -7.17
N ALA A 136 -6.80 -9.62 -6.89
CA ALA A 136 -5.77 -10.28 -6.08
C ALA A 136 -4.38 -10.17 -6.75
N ALA A 137 -4.29 -10.40 -8.07
CA ALA A 137 -3.04 -10.27 -8.82
C ALA A 137 -2.50 -8.84 -8.83
N LEU A 138 -3.37 -7.84 -9.00
CA LEU A 138 -3.02 -6.44 -8.90
C LEU A 138 -2.50 -6.10 -7.50
N ASN A 139 -3.16 -6.57 -6.44
CA ASN A 139 -2.68 -6.36 -5.08
C ASN A 139 -1.28 -6.96 -4.86
N THR A 140 -1.02 -8.19 -5.36
CA THR A 140 0.34 -8.76 -5.33
C THR A 140 1.33 -7.82 -6.01
N ILE A 141 1.02 -7.28 -7.19
CA ILE A 141 1.90 -6.35 -7.91
C ILE A 141 2.16 -5.08 -7.08
N VAL A 142 1.14 -4.52 -6.42
CA VAL A 142 1.28 -3.36 -5.54
C VAL A 142 2.26 -3.65 -4.41
N GLN A 143 2.11 -4.77 -3.74
CA GLN A 143 3.00 -5.14 -2.65
C GLN A 143 4.45 -5.35 -3.13
N LEU A 144 4.64 -5.99 -4.29
CA LEU A 144 5.96 -6.20 -4.87
C LEU A 144 6.61 -4.87 -5.30
N GLY A 145 5.83 -3.93 -5.81
CA GLY A 145 6.30 -2.59 -6.18
C GLY A 145 6.74 -1.78 -4.96
N TRP A 146 5.94 -1.76 -3.88
CA TRP A 146 6.34 -1.12 -2.63
C TRP A 146 7.60 -1.73 -2.03
N ALA A 147 7.73 -3.07 -2.09
CA ALA A 147 8.93 -3.74 -1.65
C ALA A 147 10.16 -3.38 -2.51
N ALA A 148 9.98 -3.22 -3.81
CA ALA A 148 11.05 -2.76 -4.69
C ALA A 148 11.49 -1.32 -4.35
N VAL A 149 10.56 -0.40 -4.09
CA VAL A 149 10.87 0.97 -3.63
C VAL A 149 11.65 0.95 -2.32
N ALA A 150 11.22 0.14 -1.35
CA ALA A 150 11.89 0.03 -0.06
C ALA A 150 13.30 -0.57 -0.18
N CYS A 151 13.51 -1.53 -1.09
CA CYS A 151 14.84 -2.04 -1.42
C CYS A 151 15.74 -0.96 -2.08
N ILE A 152 15.23 -0.19 -3.03
CA ILE A 152 16.01 0.87 -3.71
C ILE A 152 16.39 1.96 -2.71
N THR A 153 15.41 2.49 -1.97
CA THR A 153 15.63 3.59 -1.00
C THR A 153 16.49 3.15 0.18
N GLY A 154 16.29 1.94 0.71
CA GLY A 154 17.17 1.37 1.72
C GLY A 154 18.58 1.11 1.18
N GLY A 155 18.70 0.67 -0.08
CA GLY A 155 19.99 0.43 -0.72
C GLY A 155 20.79 1.71 -0.87
N LEU A 156 20.14 2.81 -1.29
CA LEU A 156 20.74 4.15 -1.35
C LEU A 156 21.23 4.60 0.03
N ALA A 157 20.43 4.40 1.07
CA ALA A 157 20.83 4.71 2.44
C ALA A 157 22.04 3.88 2.89
N LEU A 158 22.07 2.57 2.59
CA LEU A 158 23.15 1.69 2.98
C LEU A 158 24.46 2.01 2.23
N THR A 159 24.39 2.33 0.94
CA THR A 159 25.53 2.82 0.15
C THR A 159 26.12 4.09 0.77
N ALA A 160 25.29 5.03 1.20
CA ALA A 160 25.74 6.26 1.86
C ALA A 160 26.35 5.99 3.25
N VAL A 161 25.78 5.10 4.06
CA VAL A 161 26.39 4.68 5.35
C VAL A 161 27.80 4.14 5.15
N ALA A 162 27.99 3.35 4.10
CA ALA A 162 29.25 2.76 3.70
C ALA A 162 30.18 3.72 2.94
N ASP A 163 29.87 5.02 2.83
CA ASP A 163 30.63 6.01 2.05
C ASP A 163 30.95 5.53 0.62
N GLY A 164 30.01 4.84 -0.04
CA GLY A 164 30.19 4.37 -1.41
C GLY A 164 30.99 3.08 -1.56
N HIS A 165 31.58 2.52 -0.49
CA HIS A 165 32.28 1.23 -0.55
C HIS A 165 31.36 0.05 -0.86
N LEU A 166 30.05 0.24 -0.74
CA LEU A 166 29.01 -0.74 -1.03
C LEU A 166 28.13 -0.22 -2.17
N SER A 167 28.08 -0.95 -3.29
CA SER A 167 27.27 -0.54 -4.45
C SER A 167 25.76 -0.65 -4.16
N LEU A 168 24.96 0.18 -4.82
CA LEU A 168 23.50 0.18 -4.68
C LEU A 168 22.89 -1.21 -4.93
N VAL A 169 23.44 -1.97 -5.89
CA VAL A 169 23.00 -3.34 -6.19
C VAL A 169 23.18 -4.26 -4.99
N VAL A 170 24.35 -4.21 -4.35
CA VAL A 170 24.64 -5.00 -3.15
C VAL A 170 23.70 -4.57 -2.02
N GLY A 171 23.44 -3.27 -1.88
CA GLY A 171 22.50 -2.76 -0.88
C GLY A 171 21.09 -3.29 -1.05
N ILE A 172 20.56 -3.24 -2.27
CA ILE A 172 19.26 -3.81 -2.65
C ILE A 172 19.18 -5.29 -2.28
N VAL A 173 20.21 -6.08 -2.63
CA VAL A 173 20.23 -7.52 -2.37
C VAL A 173 20.25 -7.81 -0.86
N ILE A 174 21.08 -7.10 -0.09
CA ILE A 174 21.13 -7.26 1.37
C ILE A 174 19.77 -6.96 1.99
N LEU A 175 19.14 -5.84 1.64
CA LEU A 175 17.82 -5.48 2.16
C LEU A 175 16.74 -6.51 1.82
N ALA A 176 16.69 -6.96 0.57
CA ALA A 176 15.70 -7.93 0.13
C ALA A 176 15.83 -9.26 0.86
N ILE A 177 17.06 -9.77 1.02
CA ILE A 177 17.33 -11.03 1.74
C ILE A 177 16.99 -10.88 3.22
N VAL A 178 17.49 -9.84 3.89
CA VAL A 178 17.27 -9.63 5.32
C VAL A 178 15.78 -9.47 5.63
N ALA A 179 15.06 -8.65 4.86
CA ALA A 179 13.62 -8.48 5.06
C ALA A 179 12.85 -9.78 4.80
N THR A 180 13.26 -10.57 3.79
CA THR A 180 12.65 -11.89 3.53
C THR A 180 12.88 -12.84 4.71
N LEU A 181 14.08 -12.89 5.27
CA LEU A 181 14.39 -13.72 6.45
C LEU A 181 13.54 -13.31 7.66
N ILE A 182 13.38 -12.01 7.89
CA ILE A 182 12.51 -11.49 8.96
C ILE A 182 11.04 -11.77 8.67
N SER A 183 10.60 -11.81 7.41
CA SER A 183 9.19 -12.11 7.06
C SER A 183 8.74 -13.53 7.45
N PHE A 184 9.68 -14.44 7.72
CA PHE A 184 9.42 -15.75 8.31
C PHE A 184 9.18 -15.72 9.82
N VAL A 185 9.55 -14.62 10.49
CA VAL A 185 9.15 -14.35 11.88
C VAL A 185 7.66 -13.99 11.85
N GLY A 186 6.86 -14.66 12.67
CA GLY A 186 5.39 -14.57 12.59
C GLY A 186 4.81 -13.17 12.78
N LEU A 187 3.58 -12.97 12.29
CA LEU A 187 2.88 -11.68 12.27
C LEU A 187 2.79 -11.02 13.66
N LYS A 188 2.68 -11.83 14.73
CA LYS A 188 2.60 -11.32 16.11
C LYS A 188 3.82 -10.51 16.51
N ALA A 189 5.02 -10.95 16.14
CA ALA A 189 6.25 -10.24 16.47
C ALA A 189 6.38 -8.95 15.66
N ILE A 190 6.01 -9.01 14.37
CA ILE A 190 6.00 -7.85 13.47
C ILE A 190 5.05 -6.79 14.01
N LEU A 191 3.80 -7.13 14.31
CA LEU A 191 2.80 -6.17 14.79
C LEU A 191 3.20 -5.47 16.11
N VAL A 192 3.91 -6.17 17.00
CA VAL A 192 4.45 -5.55 18.22
C VAL A 192 5.50 -4.50 17.86
N TYR A 193 6.42 -4.81 16.94
CA TYR A 193 7.42 -3.86 16.46
C TYR A 193 6.78 -2.65 15.76
N GLU A 194 5.79 -2.87 14.89
CA GLU A 194 5.09 -1.81 14.14
C GLU A 194 4.47 -0.76 15.08
N CYS A 195 3.94 -1.17 16.23
CA CYS A 195 3.32 -0.25 17.18
C CYS A 195 4.29 0.80 17.75
N TYR A 196 5.60 0.57 17.69
CA TYR A 196 6.62 1.46 18.25
C TYR A 196 7.58 2.05 17.21
N ALA A 197 7.76 1.38 16.07
CA ALA A 197 8.71 1.78 15.03
C ALA A 197 8.45 3.21 14.51
N TRP A 198 7.18 3.63 14.44
CA TRP A 198 6.80 4.97 14.00
C TRP A 198 7.43 6.09 14.84
N ILE A 199 7.67 5.88 16.15
CA ILE A 199 8.26 6.90 17.04
C ILE A 199 9.67 7.26 16.57
N ILE A 200 10.45 6.24 16.20
CA ILE A 200 11.83 6.42 15.73
C ILE A 200 11.82 7.22 14.43
N PHE A 201 10.96 6.83 13.47
CA PHE A 201 10.88 7.53 12.18
C PHE A 201 10.34 8.94 12.32
N PHE A 202 9.36 9.16 13.20
CA PHE A 202 8.87 10.48 13.54
C PHE A 202 9.98 11.39 14.07
N ILE A 203 10.78 10.91 15.02
CA ILE A 203 11.93 11.66 15.55
C ILE A 203 12.93 11.99 14.43
N ILE A 204 13.23 11.04 13.54
CA ILE A 204 14.12 11.26 12.39
C ILE A 204 13.59 12.38 11.49
N PHE A 205 12.31 12.40 11.16
CA PHE A 205 11.74 13.47 10.34
C PHE A 205 11.69 14.81 11.07
N MET A 206 11.50 14.84 12.39
CA MET A 206 11.65 16.07 13.17
C MET A 206 13.08 16.61 13.13
N ILE A 207 14.08 15.73 13.17
CA ILE A 207 15.49 16.10 12.98
C ILE A 207 15.71 16.68 11.57
N PHE A 208 15.12 16.07 10.53
CA PHE A 208 15.22 16.60 9.16
C PHE A 208 14.68 18.02 9.10
N PHE A 209 13.50 18.30 9.69
CA PHE A 209 12.96 19.65 9.75
C PHE A 209 13.88 20.62 10.51
N GLY A 210 14.43 20.19 11.65
CA GLY A 210 15.33 21.02 12.46
C GLY A 210 16.63 21.40 11.74
N GLU A 211 17.27 20.44 11.08
CA GLU A 211 18.56 20.65 10.39
C GLU A 211 18.40 21.39 9.06
N THR A 212 17.32 21.10 8.32
CA THR A 212 17.17 21.55 6.94
C THR A 212 16.24 22.73 6.75
N GLY A 213 15.32 22.98 7.70
CA GLY A 213 14.30 24.02 7.58
C GLY A 213 14.84 25.44 7.40
N LYS A 214 16.01 25.75 7.97
CA LYS A 214 16.69 27.05 7.78
C LYS A 214 17.16 27.32 6.34
N TYR A 215 17.28 26.29 5.52
CA TYR A 215 17.68 26.39 4.11
C TYR A 215 16.48 26.34 3.15
N ALA A 216 15.28 26.06 3.66
CA ALA A 216 14.08 25.94 2.85
C ALA A 216 13.84 27.19 1.99
N ASP A 217 13.59 27.00 0.70
CA ASP A 217 13.31 28.10 -0.21
C ASP A 217 11.81 28.34 -0.33
N ASN A 218 11.37 29.44 0.29
CA ASN A 218 9.99 29.89 0.24
C ASN A 218 9.80 31.16 -0.60
N THR A 219 10.82 31.52 -1.38
CA THR A 219 10.88 32.78 -2.14
C THR A 219 10.81 32.54 -3.65
N THR A 220 11.40 31.45 -4.13
CA THR A 220 11.31 31.05 -5.55
C THR A 220 9.87 30.70 -5.90
N LYS A 221 9.36 31.40 -6.92
CA LYS A 221 8.01 31.18 -7.45
C LYS A 221 8.07 30.18 -8.59
N THR A 222 7.00 29.43 -8.77
CA THR A 222 6.85 28.57 -9.94
C THR A 222 6.81 29.41 -11.22
N GLU A 223 7.50 28.94 -12.26
CA GLU A 223 7.43 29.51 -13.60
C GLU A 223 6.23 28.98 -14.41
N LEU A 224 5.59 27.91 -13.93
CA LEU A 224 4.41 27.30 -14.53
C LEU A 224 3.24 28.28 -14.53
N LYS A 225 2.50 28.33 -15.64
CA LYS A 225 1.33 29.21 -15.81
C LYS A 225 0.17 28.50 -16.49
N GLY A 226 -1.03 28.99 -16.25
CA GLY A 226 -2.24 28.52 -16.94
C GLY A 226 -2.43 27.01 -16.85
N ALA A 227 -2.65 26.37 -17.99
CA ALA A 227 -2.92 24.94 -18.06
C ALA A 227 -1.72 24.06 -17.64
N ASP A 228 -0.47 24.50 -17.86
CA ASP A 228 0.72 23.77 -17.40
C ASP A 228 0.75 23.69 -15.87
N PHE A 229 0.46 24.80 -15.19
CA PHE A 229 0.38 24.82 -13.73
C PHE A 229 -0.70 23.87 -13.22
N SER A 230 -1.92 23.95 -13.77
CA SER A 230 -3.01 23.06 -13.38
C SER A 230 -2.70 21.59 -13.66
N GLY A 231 -2.11 21.28 -14.82
CA GLY A 231 -1.71 19.94 -15.19
C GLY A 231 -0.69 19.35 -14.23
N THR A 232 0.36 20.11 -13.89
CA THR A 232 1.37 19.69 -12.93
C THR A 232 0.80 19.47 -11.52
N VAL A 233 -0.13 20.33 -11.08
CA VAL A 233 -0.81 20.16 -9.78
C VAL A 233 -1.59 18.84 -9.75
N LEU A 234 -2.32 18.53 -10.82
CA LEU A 234 -3.09 17.28 -10.93
C LEU A 234 -2.17 16.06 -10.98
N SER A 235 -1.06 16.12 -11.72
CA SER A 235 -0.05 15.05 -11.77
C SER A 235 0.58 14.79 -10.39
N LEU A 236 0.98 15.83 -9.66
CA LEU A 236 1.49 15.62 -8.30
C LEU A 236 0.38 15.07 -7.39
N LEU A 237 -0.84 15.60 -7.48
CA LEU A 237 -1.97 15.11 -6.68
C LEU A 237 -2.24 13.62 -6.94
N ALA A 238 -2.21 13.16 -8.18
CA ALA A 238 -2.41 11.78 -8.57
C ALA A 238 -1.37 10.84 -7.92
N ILE A 239 -0.11 11.24 -7.90
CA ILE A 239 1.00 10.50 -7.27
C ILE A 239 0.79 10.40 -5.75
N ILE A 240 0.53 11.54 -5.09
CA ILE A 240 0.37 11.55 -3.62
C ILE A 240 -0.89 10.79 -3.21
N TYR A 241 -2.00 10.99 -3.91
CA TYR A 241 -3.23 10.23 -3.72
C TYR A 241 -2.97 8.74 -3.89
N GLY A 242 -2.28 8.35 -4.96
CA GLY A 242 -1.87 6.99 -5.27
C GLY A 242 -1.10 6.31 -4.14
N SER A 243 -0.14 7.03 -3.56
CA SER A 243 0.65 6.55 -2.42
C SER A 243 -0.18 6.18 -1.19
N SER A 244 -1.24 6.93 -0.90
CA SER A 244 -2.04 6.70 0.32
C SER A 244 -3.24 5.77 0.06
N THR A 245 -3.80 5.80 -1.15
CA THR A 245 -4.97 4.97 -1.52
C THR A 245 -4.60 3.51 -1.79
N SER A 246 -3.34 3.22 -2.12
CA SER A 246 -2.89 1.85 -2.42
C SER A 246 -2.99 0.89 -1.25
N TRP A 247 -3.01 1.40 -0.01
CA TRP A 247 -3.10 0.59 1.20
C TRP A 247 -4.49 -0.02 1.41
N GLN A 248 -5.51 0.46 0.69
CA GLN A 248 -6.90 0.01 0.85
C GLN A 248 -7.11 -1.47 0.53
N THR A 249 -6.22 -2.08 -0.25
CA THR A 249 -6.32 -3.46 -0.72
C THR A 249 -5.75 -4.48 0.26
N MET A 250 -5.17 -4.01 1.36
CA MET A 250 -4.74 -4.84 2.49
C MET A 250 -5.26 -4.35 3.85
N ALA A 251 -6.00 -3.25 3.90
CA ALA A 251 -6.32 -2.59 5.15
C ALA A 251 -7.11 -3.45 6.13
N SER A 252 -8.14 -4.15 5.64
CA SER A 252 -8.92 -5.09 6.46
C SER A 252 -8.12 -6.28 6.96
N ASP A 253 -6.97 -6.60 6.35
CA ASP A 253 -6.18 -7.75 6.75
C ASP A 253 -5.79 -7.62 8.21
N TYR A 254 -5.34 -6.46 8.65
CA TYR A 254 -4.93 -6.25 10.04
C TYR A 254 -6.11 -6.19 11.01
N TYR A 255 -7.33 -5.97 10.51
CA TYR A 255 -8.49 -5.65 11.34
C TYR A 255 -9.43 -6.83 11.58
N VAL A 256 -9.20 -7.97 10.93
CA VAL A 256 -10.03 -9.18 11.10
C VAL A 256 -10.08 -9.71 12.54
N HIS A 257 -9.11 -9.34 13.38
CA HIS A 257 -9.03 -9.78 14.78
C HIS A 257 -9.78 -8.87 15.76
N TYR A 258 -10.23 -7.69 15.32
CA TYR A 258 -10.94 -6.75 16.19
C TYR A 258 -12.40 -7.17 16.39
N PRO A 259 -13.00 -6.85 17.55
CA PRO A 259 -14.40 -7.13 17.84
C PRO A 259 -15.37 -6.64 16.76
N VAL A 260 -16.42 -7.42 16.50
CA VAL A 260 -17.42 -7.15 15.44
C VAL A 260 -18.18 -5.84 15.67
N ASP A 261 -18.34 -5.46 16.94
CA ASP A 261 -19.06 -4.28 17.41
C ASP A 261 -18.17 -3.03 17.54
N ILE A 262 -16.93 -3.08 17.06
CA ILE A 262 -16.04 -1.91 17.08
C ILE A 262 -16.65 -0.75 16.28
N ASP A 263 -16.51 0.47 16.81
CA ASP A 263 -17.02 1.67 16.17
C ASP A 263 -16.35 1.90 14.81
N ARG A 264 -17.17 1.84 13.75
CA ARG A 264 -16.75 1.98 12.35
C ARG A 264 -16.18 3.37 12.05
N TRP A 265 -16.69 4.43 12.68
CA TRP A 265 -16.15 5.78 12.51
C TRP A 265 -14.76 5.90 13.12
N LYS A 266 -14.55 5.28 14.28
CA LYS A 266 -13.23 5.19 14.88
C LYS A 266 -12.25 4.45 13.97
N VAL A 267 -12.64 3.29 13.42
CA VAL A 267 -11.80 2.55 12.46
C VAL A 267 -11.45 3.45 11.27
N PHE A 268 -12.45 4.09 10.65
CA PHE A 268 -12.25 5.01 9.53
C PHE A 268 -11.25 6.12 9.86
N PHE A 269 -11.49 6.91 10.91
CA PHE A 269 -10.63 8.05 11.24
C PHE A 269 -9.24 7.63 11.71
N MET A 270 -9.12 6.56 12.51
CA MET A 270 -7.82 6.08 12.98
C MET A 270 -6.95 5.58 11.82
N THR A 271 -7.54 4.90 10.83
CA THR A 271 -6.83 4.48 9.63
C THR A 271 -6.50 5.66 8.71
N THR A 272 -7.49 6.50 8.40
CA THR A 272 -7.30 7.62 7.48
C THR A 272 -6.24 8.60 8.00
N PHE A 273 -6.32 9.01 9.27
CA PHE A 273 -5.30 9.88 9.85
C PHE A 273 -3.99 9.15 10.15
N GLY A 274 -4.07 7.84 10.45
CA GLY A 274 -2.89 6.98 10.64
C GLY A 274 -2.07 6.78 9.37
N ILE A 275 -2.62 7.06 8.18
CA ILE A 275 -1.89 7.09 6.92
C ILE A 275 -1.57 8.54 6.55
N ALA A 276 -2.59 9.42 6.50
CA ALA A 276 -2.45 10.75 5.94
C ALA A 276 -1.40 11.62 6.66
N ILE A 277 -1.44 11.65 8.00
CA ILE A 277 -0.52 12.45 8.81
C ILE A 277 0.94 11.97 8.66
N PRO A 278 1.26 10.69 8.91
CA PRO A 278 2.63 10.20 8.80
C PRO A 278 3.19 10.26 7.37
N THR A 279 2.38 9.94 6.34
CA THR A 279 2.77 10.15 4.94
C THR A 279 3.11 11.61 4.68
N SER A 280 2.26 12.55 5.12
CA SER A 280 2.49 13.98 4.95
C SER A 280 3.77 14.44 5.64
N ILE A 281 4.05 13.98 6.86
CA ILE A 281 5.28 14.36 7.58
C ILE A 281 6.53 13.98 6.77
N GLY A 282 6.60 12.74 6.27
CA GLY A 282 7.74 12.28 5.47
C GLY A 282 7.88 13.03 4.15
N MET A 283 6.78 13.17 3.40
CA MET A 283 6.78 13.87 2.11
C MET A 283 7.07 15.37 2.24
N ILE A 284 6.52 16.05 3.27
CA ILE A 284 6.80 17.47 3.52
C ILE A 284 8.28 17.67 3.88
N ALA A 285 8.89 16.74 4.65
CA ALA A 285 10.34 16.79 4.87
C ALA A 285 11.10 16.71 3.54
N GLY A 286 10.65 15.87 2.60
CA GLY A 286 11.18 15.83 1.24
C GLY A 286 11.03 17.14 0.49
N CYS A 287 9.84 17.75 0.52
CA CYS A 287 9.59 19.06 -0.10
C CYS A 287 10.53 20.14 0.45
N VAL A 288 10.71 20.18 1.78
CA VAL A 288 11.58 21.14 2.45
C VAL A 288 13.02 20.98 1.99
N VAL A 289 13.55 19.76 2.02
CA VAL A 289 14.93 19.46 1.59
C VAL A 289 15.11 19.79 0.11
N ALA A 290 14.17 19.38 -0.75
CA ALA A 290 14.25 19.62 -2.18
C ALA A 290 14.25 21.13 -2.50
N SER A 291 13.39 21.92 -1.84
CA SER A 291 13.39 23.38 -1.99
C SER A 291 14.72 24.00 -1.55
N GLY A 292 15.37 23.45 -0.52
CA GLY A 292 16.66 23.94 -0.02
C GLY A 292 17.79 23.78 -1.02
N MET A 293 17.68 22.88 -1.99
CA MET A 293 18.67 22.70 -3.06
C MET A 293 18.79 23.94 -3.96
N ASN A 294 17.78 24.82 -4.00
CA ASN A 294 17.87 26.12 -4.68
C ASN A 294 18.91 27.04 -4.00
N ASN A 295 19.09 26.89 -2.69
CA ASN A 295 20.00 27.72 -1.88
C ASN A 295 21.32 27.00 -1.54
N ARG A 296 21.42 25.70 -1.82
CA ARG A 296 22.52 24.82 -1.43
C ARG A 296 23.03 24.03 -2.65
N PRO A 297 23.97 24.60 -3.42
CA PRO A 297 24.53 23.92 -4.60
C PRO A 297 25.18 22.57 -4.27
N ASP A 298 25.78 22.45 -3.07
CA ASP A 298 26.38 21.21 -2.57
C ASP A 298 25.35 20.10 -2.32
N TRP A 299 24.13 20.45 -1.92
CA TRP A 299 23.04 19.49 -1.78
C TRP A 299 22.53 19.05 -3.15
N LYS A 300 22.40 20.02 -4.06
CA LYS A 300 21.98 19.74 -5.43
C LYS A 300 22.94 18.78 -6.13
N SER A 301 24.25 19.02 -6.05
CA SER A 301 25.25 18.11 -6.62
C SER A 301 25.22 16.74 -5.96
N ALA A 302 25.13 16.66 -4.62
CA ALA A 302 25.01 15.37 -3.93
C ALA A 302 23.76 14.57 -4.35
N TYR A 303 22.65 15.25 -4.66
CA TYR A 303 21.44 14.61 -5.15
C TYR A 303 21.58 14.11 -6.59
N GLU A 304 22.06 14.97 -7.49
CA GLU A 304 22.14 14.70 -8.93
C GLU A 304 23.26 13.70 -9.27
N ASP A 305 24.41 13.80 -8.60
CA ASP A 305 25.61 13.00 -8.91
C ASP A 305 25.65 11.68 -8.11
N ASP A 306 25.31 11.73 -6.81
CA ASP A 306 25.49 10.59 -5.89
C ASP A 306 24.17 9.96 -5.41
N GLY A 307 23.06 10.71 -5.47
CA GLY A 307 21.72 10.24 -5.13
C GLY A 307 21.24 10.54 -3.70
N LEU A 308 19.98 10.19 -3.44
CA LEU A 308 19.24 10.56 -2.23
C LEU A 308 19.95 10.20 -0.90
N GLY A 309 20.64 9.05 -0.84
CA GLY A 309 21.34 8.61 0.37
C GLY A 309 22.48 9.56 0.76
N PHE A 310 23.25 10.03 -0.23
CA PHE A 310 24.35 10.97 -0.01
C PHE A 310 23.87 12.39 0.23
N LEU A 311 22.74 12.78 -0.36
CA LEU A 311 22.06 14.02 0.04
C LEU A 311 21.70 14.00 1.54
N ILE A 312 21.07 12.92 2.03
CA ILE A 312 20.75 12.78 3.45
C ILE A 312 22.03 12.80 4.31
N GLN A 313 23.12 12.18 3.84
CA GLN A 313 24.40 12.25 4.54
C GLN A 313 24.95 13.69 4.61
N SER A 314 24.78 14.46 3.56
CA SER A 314 25.35 15.82 3.40
C SER A 314 24.55 16.88 4.14
N MET A 315 23.23 16.71 4.27
CA MET A 315 22.36 17.68 4.94
C MET A 315 22.35 17.53 6.47
N LEU A 316 22.90 16.43 7.00
CA LEU A 316 22.91 16.13 8.44
C LEU A 316 24.32 16.23 9.03
N HIS A 317 24.43 16.87 10.20
CA HIS A 317 25.68 17.01 10.93
C HIS A 317 25.55 16.56 12.39
N PRO A 318 26.63 16.06 13.03
CA PRO A 318 27.92 15.67 12.44
C PRO A 318 27.82 14.40 11.58
N ARG A 319 28.84 14.10 10.76
CA ARG A 319 28.81 12.97 9.80
C ARG A 319 28.52 11.61 10.45
N GLY A 320 29.02 11.36 11.65
CA GLY A 320 28.72 10.13 12.40
C GLY A 320 27.24 9.99 12.75
N PHE A 321 26.58 11.11 13.08
CA PHE A 321 25.15 11.14 13.35
C PHE A 321 24.33 10.93 12.07
N ALA A 322 24.74 11.52 10.95
CA ALA A 322 24.12 11.29 9.65
C ALA A 322 24.10 9.79 9.28
N LYS A 323 25.23 9.09 9.48
CA LYS A 323 25.32 7.62 9.26
C LYS A 323 24.42 6.82 10.19
N PHE A 324 24.31 7.24 11.46
CA PHE A 324 23.38 6.61 12.40
C PHE A 324 21.92 6.75 11.91
N ILE A 325 21.51 7.95 11.50
CA ILE A 325 20.17 8.21 10.99
C ILE A 325 19.90 7.43 9.70
N LEU A 326 20.85 7.40 8.76
CA LEU A 326 20.74 6.60 7.55
C LEU A 326 20.59 5.10 7.85
N THR A 327 21.29 4.60 8.86
CA THR A 327 21.17 3.19 9.30
C THR A 327 19.77 2.91 9.86
N MET A 328 19.19 3.83 10.63
CA MET A 328 17.80 3.71 11.08
C MET A 328 16.81 3.75 9.91
N LEU A 329 17.08 4.55 8.88
CA LEU A 329 16.26 4.57 7.66
C LEU A 329 16.37 3.27 6.84
N VAL A 330 17.50 2.56 6.87
CA VAL A 330 17.61 1.20 6.32
C VAL A 330 16.64 0.25 7.03
N LEU A 331 16.50 0.36 8.36
CA LEU A 331 15.54 -0.45 9.12
C LEU A 331 14.08 -0.13 8.74
N SER A 332 13.77 1.12 8.36
CA SER A 332 12.46 1.49 7.80
C SER A 332 12.17 0.77 6.48
N GLY A 333 13.16 0.67 5.60
CA GLY A 333 13.04 -0.09 4.34
C GLY A 333 12.80 -1.58 4.60
N ILE A 334 13.52 -2.17 5.55
CA ILE A 334 13.30 -3.56 5.97
C ILE A 334 11.87 -3.74 6.51
N ASN A 335 11.39 -2.81 7.34
CA ASN A 335 10.06 -2.84 7.91
C ASN A 335 8.96 -2.89 6.82
N THR A 336 9.04 -1.93 5.88
CA THR A 336 8.10 -1.84 4.75
C THR A 336 8.12 -3.13 3.92
N ASN A 337 9.30 -3.69 3.66
CA ASN A 337 9.43 -4.96 2.94
C ASN A 337 8.78 -6.13 3.66
N VAL A 338 8.90 -6.21 4.98
CA VAL A 338 8.29 -7.30 5.77
C VAL A 338 6.75 -7.27 5.62
N ILE A 339 6.15 -6.09 5.74
CA ILE A 339 4.71 -5.86 5.49
C ILE A 339 4.33 -6.28 4.07
N SER A 340 5.07 -5.79 3.07
CA SER A 340 4.79 -6.03 1.67
C SER A 340 4.90 -7.52 1.29
N ILE A 341 5.98 -8.19 1.68
CA ILE A 341 6.19 -9.63 1.41
C ILE A 341 5.11 -10.47 2.08
N TYR A 342 4.72 -10.14 3.32
CA TYR A 342 3.65 -10.81 4.03
C TYR A 342 2.33 -10.73 3.25
N SER A 343 1.89 -9.53 2.88
CA SER A 343 0.62 -9.31 2.18
C SER A 343 0.65 -9.85 0.74
N ALA A 344 1.80 -9.75 0.04
CA ALA A 344 1.97 -10.33 -1.29
C ALA A 344 1.75 -11.84 -1.29
N ALA A 345 2.33 -12.55 -0.31
CA ALA A 345 2.20 -14.00 -0.20
C ALA A 345 0.74 -14.44 0.06
N ILE A 346 0.01 -13.71 0.92
CA ILE A 346 -1.43 -13.95 1.15
C ILE A 346 -2.25 -13.70 -0.12
N SER A 347 -1.95 -12.60 -0.83
CA SER A 347 -2.65 -12.26 -2.06
C SER A 347 -2.47 -13.32 -3.15
N CYS A 348 -1.26 -13.88 -3.27
CA CYS A 348 -0.98 -15.02 -4.16
C CYS A 348 -1.83 -16.25 -3.82
N GLN A 349 -1.96 -16.57 -2.53
CA GLN A 349 -2.82 -17.67 -2.09
C GLN A 349 -4.31 -17.41 -2.37
N GLN A 350 -4.74 -16.14 -2.44
CA GLN A 350 -6.12 -15.75 -2.74
C GLN A 350 -6.47 -15.78 -4.24
N PHE A 351 -5.51 -15.99 -5.15
CA PHE A 351 -5.77 -16.07 -6.61
C PHE A 351 -6.78 -17.14 -6.96
N SER A 352 -6.68 -18.32 -6.34
CA SER A 352 -7.62 -19.42 -6.52
C SER A 352 -7.42 -20.51 -5.47
N ARG A 353 -8.40 -21.41 -5.35
CA ARG A 353 -8.34 -22.55 -4.40
C ARG A 353 -7.07 -23.40 -4.54
N PRO A 354 -6.54 -23.72 -5.74
CA PRO A 354 -5.28 -24.44 -5.86
C PRO A 354 -4.06 -23.67 -5.31
N PHE A 355 -4.03 -22.35 -5.46
CA PHE A 355 -2.92 -21.52 -5.01
C PHE A 355 -2.90 -21.41 -3.48
N ALA A 356 -4.06 -21.45 -2.83
CA ALA A 356 -4.19 -21.56 -1.39
C ALA A 356 -3.59 -22.86 -0.81
N LYS A 357 -3.44 -23.92 -1.63
CA LYS A 357 -2.79 -25.18 -1.19
C LYS A 357 -1.26 -25.08 -1.20
N VAL A 358 -0.69 -24.09 -1.88
CA VAL A 358 0.76 -23.88 -1.93
C VAL A 358 1.20 -23.20 -0.63
N PRO A 359 2.17 -23.79 0.10
CA PRO A 359 2.72 -23.21 1.32
C PRO A 359 3.21 -21.78 1.13
N ARG A 360 3.02 -20.93 2.15
CA ARG A 360 3.36 -19.50 2.11
C ARG A 360 4.84 -19.26 1.82
N PHE A 361 5.73 -20.10 2.34
CA PHE A 361 7.17 -19.93 2.14
C PHE A 361 7.59 -19.99 0.66
N ILE A 362 6.88 -20.77 -0.17
CA ILE A 362 7.15 -20.83 -1.61
C ILE A 362 6.79 -19.50 -2.26
N TRP A 363 5.64 -18.94 -1.90
CA TRP A 363 5.23 -17.62 -2.37
C TRP A 363 6.21 -16.53 -1.95
N ILE A 364 6.72 -16.58 -0.72
CA ILE A 364 7.73 -15.63 -0.22
C ILE A 364 9.00 -15.67 -1.09
N VAL A 365 9.52 -16.85 -1.42
CA VAL A 365 10.72 -17.00 -2.27
C VAL A 365 10.47 -16.50 -3.70
N LEU A 366 9.29 -16.79 -4.28
CA LEU A 366 8.92 -16.28 -5.59
C LEU A 366 8.78 -14.75 -5.59
N CYS A 367 8.16 -14.19 -4.55
CA CYS A 367 8.04 -12.75 -4.37
C CYS A 367 9.41 -12.08 -4.27
N LEU A 368 10.35 -12.67 -3.51
CA LEU A 368 11.73 -12.17 -3.42
C LEU A 368 12.41 -12.05 -4.80
N ALA A 369 12.28 -13.07 -5.65
CA ALA A 369 12.85 -13.04 -7.00
C ALA A 369 12.30 -11.88 -7.84
N VAL A 370 10.98 -11.65 -7.77
CA VAL A 370 10.33 -10.54 -8.49
C VAL A 370 10.73 -9.18 -7.89
N ILE A 371 10.77 -9.05 -6.56
CA ILE A 371 11.22 -7.83 -5.87
C ILE A 371 12.63 -7.46 -6.31
N LEU A 372 13.55 -8.43 -6.37
CA LEU A 372 14.91 -8.19 -6.85
C LEU A 372 14.92 -7.73 -8.32
N GLY A 373 14.14 -8.37 -9.19
CA GLY A 373 14.02 -7.96 -10.59
C GLY A 373 13.52 -6.51 -10.74
N LEU A 374 12.44 -6.17 -10.02
CA LEU A 374 11.85 -4.83 -10.04
C LEU A 374 12.80 -3.78 -9.43
N ALA A 375 13.42 -4.06 -8.29
CA ALA A 375 14.33 -3.14 -7.63
C ALA A 375 15.58 -2.89 -8.47
N LEU A 376 16.17 -3.94 -9.05
CA LEU A 376 17.36 -3.81 -9.89
C LEU A 376 17.09 -3.09 -11.22
N GLY A 377 15.88 -3.26 -11.78
CA GLY A 377 15.44 -2.51 -12.96
C GLY A 377 15.08 -1.06 -12.65
N GLY A 378 14.42 -0.81 -11.51
CA GLY A 378 13.97 0.52 -11.09
C GLY A 378 15.03 1.42 -10.47
N ARG A 379 16.19 0.88 -10.06
CA ARG A 379 17.24 1.64 -9.36
C ARG A 379 17.87 2.79 -10.14
N GLY A 380 17.71 2.82 -11.47
CA GLY A 380 18.35 3.81 -12.34
C GLY A 380 17.79 5.22 -12.18
N ASN A 381 16.49 5.35 -11.90
CA ASN A 381 15.86 6.63 -11.62
C ASN A 381 14.67 6.42 -10.67
N LEU A 382 14.88 6.71 -9.38
CA LEU A 382 13.89 6.52 -8.33
C LEU A 382 12.66 7.41 -8.52
N SER A 383 12.84 8.67 -8.91
CA SER A 383 11.74 9.62 -9.11
C SER A 383 10.80 9.16 -10.23
N VAL A 384 11.37 8.71 -11.35
CA VAL A 384 10.61 8.13 -12.48
C VAL A 384 9.88 6.86 -12.05
N TYR A 385 10.52 6.00 -11.25
CA TYR A 385 9.87 4.81 -10.70
C TYR A 385 8.68 5.20 -9.83
N LEU A 386 8.87 6.11 -8.87
CA LEU A 386 7.84 6.57 -7.94
C LEU A 386 6.68 7.25 -8.67
N GLN A 387 6.95 8.15 -9.62
CA GLN A 387 5.92 8.80 -10.42
C GLN A 387 5.01 7.77 -11.09
N ASN A 388 5.58 6.91 -11.95
CA ASN A 388 4.80 5.96 -12.72
C ASN A 388 4.10 4.92 -11.82
N PHE A 389 4.79 4.44 -10.79
CA PHE A 389 4.24 3.44 -9.90
C PHE A 389 3.05 4.01 -9.13
N LEU A 390 3.24 5.13 -8.42
CA LEU A 390 2.22 5.68 -7.53
C LEU A 390 1.01 6.22 -8.29
N SER A 391 1.21 6.86 -9.44
CA SER A 391 0.10 7.28 -10.29
C SER A 391 -0.78 6.10 -10.72
N LEU A 392 -0.17 5.04 -11.28
CA LEU A 392 -0.88 3.81 -11.65
C LEU A 392 -1.63 3.20 -10.47
N LEU A 393 -1.02 3.18 -9.27
CA LEU A 393 -1.69 2.73 -8.04
C LEU A 393 -2.96 3.53 -7.78
N GLY A 394 -2.90 4.85 -7.88
CA GLY A 394 -4.05 5.73 -7.71
C GLY A 394 -5.22 5.35 -8.62
N TYR A 395 -4.94 5.12 -9.90
CA TYR A 395 -6.00 4.92 -10.89
C TYR A 395 -6.83 3.67 -10.61
N TRP A 396 -6.18 2.52 -10.47
CA TRP A 396 -6.90 1.27 -10.29
C TRP A 396 -7.49 1.16 -8.87
N CYS A 397 -6.84 1.74 -7.86
CA CYS A 397 -7.35 1.80 -6.50
C CYS A 397 -8.59 2.70 -6.39
N THR A 398 -8.68 3.76 -7.20
CA THR A 398 -9.92 4.54 -7.33
C THR A 398 -11.07 3.69 -7.85
N GLN A 399 -10.82 2.84 -8.85
CA GLN A 399 -11.85 1.92 -9.36
C GLN A 399 -12.26 0.89 -8.29
N TYR A 400 -11.28 0.34 -7.58
CA TYR A 400 -11.52 -0.59 -6.49
C TYR A 400 -12.40 0.04 -5.40
N PHE A 401 -12.06 1.25 -4.98
CA PHE A 401 -12.85 2.03 -4.04
C PHE A 401 -14.28 2.24 -4.55
N VAL A 402 -14.45 2.77 -5.76
CA VAL A 402 -15.79 3.09 -6.31
C VAL A 402 -16.68 1.86 -6.38
N ILE A 403 -16.16 0.71 -6.83
CA ILE A 403 -16.92 -0.53 -6.93
C ILE A 403 -17.29 -1.05 -5.53
N LEU A 404 -16.32 -1.10 -4.61
CA LEU A 404 -16.55 -1.57 -3.24
C LEU A 404 -17.53 -0.66 -2.48
N PHE A 405 -17.35 0.65 -2.60
CA PHE A 405 -18.20 1.67 -2.00
C PHE A 405 -19.63 1.59 -2.55
N SER A 406 -19.79 1.49 -3.86
CA SER A 406 -21.10 1.40 -4.50
C SER A 406 -21.82 0.11 -4.09
N GLU A 407 -21.15 -1.04 -4.07
CA GLU A 407 -21.73 -2.30 -3.59
C GLU A 407 -22.21 -2.15 -2.14
N HIS A 408 -21.37 -1.61 -1.26
CA HIS A 408 -21.71 -1.49 0.15
C HIS A 408 -22.85 -0.49 0.42
N VAL A 409 -22.78 0.69 -0.19
CA VAL A 409 -23.72 1.79 0.09
C VAL A 409 -25.05 1.61 -0.62
N ILE A 410 -25.03 1.26 -1.91
CA ILE A 410 -26.25 1.21 -2.73
C ILE A 410 -26.94 -0.15 -2.62
N PHE A 411 -26.18 -1.24 -2.79
CA PHE A 411 -26.76 -2.58 -2.90
C PHE A 411 -26.87 -3.30 -1.55
N ARG A 412 -25.92 -3.06 -0.64
CA ARG A 412 -25.90 -3.64 0.72
C ARG A 412 -26.40 -2.66 1.79
N LYS A 413 -26.75 -1.43 1.41
CA LYS A 413 -27.41 -0.42 2.27
C LYS A 413 -26.64 -0.09 3.55
N CYS A 414 -25.31 -0.07 3.48
CA CYS A 414 -24.41 0.18 4.60
C CYS A 414 -24.53 -0.81 5.78
N ASP A 415 -25.06 -2.01 5.51
CA ASP A 415 -25.31 -3.04 6.53
C ASP A 415 -24.57 -4.34 6.20
N PHE A 416 -23.73 -4.77 7.15
CA PHE A 416 -22.96 -6.00 7.05
C PHE A 416 -23.84 -7.26 7.21
N ALA A 417 -25.05 -7.15 7.77
CA ALA A 417 -26.01 -8.25 7.81
C ALA A 417 -26.51 -8.65 6.41
N ASN A 418 -26.40 -7.76 5.41
CA ASN A 418 -26.73 -8.05 4.02
C ASN A 418 -25.62 -8.82 3.28
N TYR A 419 -24.55 -9.24 3.97
CA TYR A 419 -23.48 -10.07 3.42
C TYR A 419 -23.63 -11.51 3.89
N ASP A 420 -23.59 -12.43 2.95
CA ASP A 420 -23.49 -13.85 3.25
C ASP A 420 -22.04 -14.21 3.58
N LEU A 421 -21.64 -14.04 4.84
CA LEU A 421 -20.25 -14.20 5.28
C LEU A 421 -19.72 -15.64 5.14
N GLU A 422 -20.58 -16.64 5.00
CA GLU A 422 -20.18 -18.04 4.75
C GLU A 422 -19.86 -18.29 3.26
N ALA A 423 -20.39 -17.45 2.36
CA ALA A 423 -20.18 -17.57 0.92
C ALA A 423 -18.81 -17.07 0.44
N TRP A 424 -17.95 -16.50 1.30
CA TRP A 424 -16.73 -15.79 0.91
C TRP A 424 -15.76 -16.60 0.03
N ASN A 425 -15.80 -17.93 0.12
CA ASN A 425 -15.01 -18.85 -0.69
C ASN A 425 -15.84 -19.77 -1.60
N ASP A 426 -17.12 -19.48 -1.82
CA ASP A 426 -18.06 -20.25 -2.63
C ASP A 426 -18.48 -19.49 -3.91
N PRO A 427 -17.96 -19.86 -5.09
CA PRO A 427 -18.32 -19.22 -6.37
C PRO A 427 -19.83 -19.30 -6.69
N SER A 428 -20.54 -20.29 -6.14
CA SER A 428 -21.96 -20.51 -6.44
C SER A 428 -22.90 -19.57 -5.68
N ARG A 429 -22.40 -18.93 -4.62
CA ARG A 429 -23.16 -17.98 -3.78
C ARG A 429 -22.70 -16.54 -3.93
N LEU A 430 -21.52 -16.33 -4.49
CA LEU A 430 -20.99 -15.00 -4.80
C LEU A 430 -21.54 -14.45 -6.13
N PRO A 431 -21.50 -13.12 -6.33
CA PRO A 431 -21.79 -12.52 -7.63
C PRO A 431 -20.89 -13.09 -8.73
N LEU A 432 -21.38 -13.11 -9.97
CA LEU A 432 -20.55 -13.48 -11.12
C LEU A 432 -19.45 -12.44 -11.34
N GLY A 433 -19.77 -11.16 -11.08
CA GLY A 433 -18.83 -10.05 -11.22
C GLY A 433 -18.85 -9.43 -12.62
N ILE A 434 -19.88 -9.68 -13.43
CA ILE A 434 -19.97 -9.14 -14.79
C ILE A 434 -20.01 -7.61 -14.74
N ALA A 435 -20.83 -7.05 -13.83
CA ALA A 435 -20.93 -5.61 -13.66
C ALA A 435 -19.59 -4.98 -13.25
N ALA A 436 -18.94 -5.57 -12.24
CA ALA A 436 -17.64 -5.10 -11.76
C ALA A 436 -16.55 -5.26 -12.83
N GLY A 437 -16.50 -6.39 -13.53
CA GLY A 437 -15.50 -6.65 -14.57
C GLY A 437 -15.62 -5.68 -15.75
N ILE A 438 -16.83 -5.44 -16.25
CA ILE A 438 -17.07 -4.47 -17.33
C ILE A 438 -16.72 -3.05 -16.87
N SER A 439 -17.17 -2.65 -15.68
CA SER A 439 -16.91 -1.31 -15.14
C SER A 439 -15.42 -1.09 -14.89
N PHE A 440 -14.72 -2.11 -14.40
CA PHE A 440 -13.28 -2.08 -14.23
C PHE A 440 -12.56 -1.94 -15.58
N GLY A 441 -12.99 -2.69 -16.61
CA GLY A 441 -12.46 -2.56 -17.97
C GLY A 441 -12.69 -1.17 -18.57
N LEU A 442 -13.88 -0.59 -18.40
CA LEU A 442 -14.18 0.77 -18.86
C LEU A 442 -13.37 1.83 -18.14
N GLY A 443 -13.16 1.67 -16.83
CA GLY A 443 -12.28 2.57 -16.08
C GLY A 443 -10.82 2.44 -16.50
N ILE A 444 -10.34 1.25 -16.92
CA ILE A 444 -9.00 1.10 -17.53
C ILE A 444 -8.88 1.95 -18.79
N VAL A 445 -9.87 1.88 -19.68
CA VAL A 445 -9.90 2.75 -20.86
C VAL A 445 -9.89 4.23 -20.43
N ALA A 446 -10.67 4.60 -19.40
CA ALA A 446 -10.75 5.97 -18.93
C ALA A 446 -9.42 6.52 -18.40
N TRP A 447 -8.73 5.80 -17.50
CA TRP A 447 -7.45 6.29 -16.98
C TRP A 447 -6.33 6.22 -18.02
N VAL A 448 -6.32 5.24 -18.94
CA VAL A 448 -5.38 5.26 -20.08
C VAL A 448 -5.59 6.51 -20.94
N MET A 449 -6.83 7.00 -21.08
CA MET A 449 -7.08 8.23 -21.84
C MET A 449 -6.58 9.50 -21.12
N GLY A 450 -6.55 9.50 -19.78
CA GLY A 450 -6.23 10.66 -18.94
C GLY A 450 -4.84 10.68 -18.30
N MET A 451 -4.12 9.55 -18.26
CA MET A 451 -2.86 9.43 -17.52
C MET A 451 -1.72 10.21 -18.19
N VAL A 452 -0.81 10.72 -17.37
CA VAL A 452 0.41 11.41 -17.82
C VAL A 452 1.61 10.80 -17.12
N GLU A 453 2.21 9.83 -17.81
CA GLU A 453 3.33 9.03 -17.33
C GLU A 453 4.57 9.28 -18.17
N THR A 454 5.74 8.93 -17.64
CA THR A 454 7.02 9.21 -18.32
C THR A 454 7.16 8.46 -19.65
N TRP A 455 6.43 7.35 -19.80
CA TRP A 455 6.44 6.49 -20.99
C TRP A 455 5.20 6.67 -21.86
N TYR A 456 4.15 7.35 -21.38
CA TYR A 456 2.91 7.54 -22.12
C TYR A 456 2.11 8.73 -21.60
N VAL A 457 1.63 9.56 -22.53
CA VAL A 457 0.70 10.64 -22.24
C VAL A 457 -0.61 10.37 -22.97
N GLY A 458 -1.69 10.24 -22.21
CA GLY A 458 -3.03 9.95 -22.69
C GLY A 458 -3.60 11.07 -23.57
N PRO A 459 -4.46 10.76 -24.55
CA PRO A 459 -5.02 11.77 -25.45
C PRO A 459 -5.74 12.92 -24.74
N LEU A 460 -6.40 12.67 -23.61
CA LEU A 460 -7.07 13.71 -22.83
C LEU A 460 -6.09 14.47 -21.93
N GLY A 461 -5.10 13.77 -21.35
CA GLY A 461 -4.04 14.42 -20.57
C GLY A 461 -3.24 15.42 -21.42
N LYS A 462 -2.98 15.10 -22.69
CA LYS A 462 -2.32 15.99 -23.68
C LYS A 462 -3.04 17.31 -23.93
N LEU A 463 -4.32 17.41 -23.60
CA LEU A 463 -5.10 18.64 -23.82
C LEU A 463 -4.82 19.70 -22.74
N ILE A 464 -4.13 19.33 -21.65
CA ILE A 464 -3.89 20.18 -20.50
C ILE A 464 -2.43 20.64 -20.50
N GLY A 465 -2.20 21.82 -21.07
CA GLY A 465 -0.85 22.40 -21.16
C GLY A 465 0.04 21.74 -22.20
N ALA A 466 1.30 22.15 -22.25
CA ALA A 466 2.33 21.63 -23.13
C ALA A 466 2.87 20.27 -22.67
N TYR A 467 2.91 20.02 -21.36
CA TYR A 467 3.48 18.80 -20.77
C TYR A 467 2.42 17.74 -20.42
N GLY A 468 1.14 18.11 -20.50
CA GLY A 468 0.02 17.28 -20.11
C GLY A 468 -0.35 17.44 -18.63
N GLY A 469 -1.60 17.14 -18.30
CA GLY A 469 -2.11 17.08 -16.94
C GLY A 469 -2.78 15.75 -16.66
N ASP A 470 -2.33 15.06 -15.62
CA ASP A 470 -2.88 13.77 -15.25
C ASP A 470 -4.30 13.91 -14.68
N VAL A 471 -5.30 13.43 -15.41
CA VAL A 471 -6.71 13.43 -15.00
C VAL A 471 -7.29 12.03 -14.87
N ALA A 472 -6.42 11.02 -14.82
CA ALA A 472 -6.83 9.62 -14.84
C ALA A 472 -7.68 9.23 -13.64
N ASN A 473 -7.37 9.73 -12.44
CA ASN A 473 -8.13 9.44 -11.22
C ASN A 473 -9.56 9.97 -11.30
N GLU A 474 -9.75 11.22 -11.73
CA GLU A 474 -11.05 11.85 -11.87
C GLU A 474 -11.90 11.16 -12.94
N PHE A 475 -11.30 10.88 -14.10
CA PHE A 475 -11.98 10.19 -15.18
C PHE A 475 -12.39 8.77 -14.81
N THR A 476 -11.47 7.99 -14.22
CA THR A 476 -11.78 6.61 -13.82
C THR A 476 -12.81 6.55 -12.70
N LEU A 477 -12.81 7.52 -11.77
CA LEU A 477 -13.84 7.65 -10.75
C LEU A 477 -15.23 7.80 -11.38
N VAL A 478 -15.38 8.78 -12.27
CA VAL A 478 -16.68 9.08 -12.90
C VAL A 478 -17.13 7.93 -13.79
N VAL A 479 -16.26 7.44 -14.67
CA VAL A 479 -16.62 6.37 -15.62
C VAL A 479 -16.97 5.08 -14.88
N THR A 480 -16.20 4.70 -13.86
CA THR A 480 -16.48 3.49 -13.08
C THR A 480 -17.78 3.62 -12.29
N ALA A 481 -18.06 4.78 -11.69
CA ALA A 481 -19.29 5.00 -10.93
C ALA A 481 -20.54 4.95 -11.84
N VAL A 482 -20.48 5.65 -12.98
CA VAL A 482 -21.58 5.70 -13.96
C VAL A 482 -21.82 4.34 -14.61
N ALA A 483 -20.78 3.54 -14.82
CA ALA A 483 -20.91 2.19 -15.38
C ALA A 483 -21.42 1.17 -14.34
N PHE A 484 -20.81 1.14 -13.15
CA PHE A 484 -21.02 0.05 -12.19
C PHE A 484 -22.44 -0.01 -11.64
N VAL A 485 -23.00 1.13 -11.24
CA VAL A 485 -24.33 1.18 -10.63
C VAL A 485 -25.41 0.57 -11.56
N PRO A 486 -25.62 1.04 -12.80
CA PRO A 486 -26.64 0.46 -13.68
C PRO A 486 -26.32 -0.99 -14.06
N LEU A 487 -25.06 -1.33 -14.34
CA LEU A 487 -24.68 -2.70 -14.67
C LEU A 487 -24.96 -3.67 -13.52
N ARG A 488 -24.74 -3.25 -12.27
CA ARG A 488 -25.01 -4.07 -11.09
C ARG A 488 -26.50 -4.29 -10.87
N TYR A 489 -27.34 -3.27 -11.12
CA TYR A 489 -28.80 -3.47 -11.15
C TYR A 489 -29.24 -4.50 -12.20
N LEU A 490 -28.63 -4.46 -13.40
CA LEU A 490 -28.93 -5.43 -14.45
C LEU A 490 -28.46 -6.84 -14.08
N GLU A 491 -27.26 -6.98 -13.52
CA GLU A 491 -26.74 -8.26 -13.04
C GLU A 491 -27.66 -8.88 -11.98
N LEU A 492 -28.10 -8.10 -10.99
CA LEU A 492 -29.06 -8.57 -9.98
C LEU A 492 -30.41 -8.96 -10.61
N LYS A 493 -30.90 -8.20 -11.60
CA LYS A 493 -32.18 -8.50 -12.26
C LYS A 493 -32.15 -9.79 -13.08
N PHE A 494 -31.06 -10.06 -13.80
CA PHE A 494 -31.00 -11.18 -14.74
C PHE A 494 -30.32 -12.43 -14.17
N VAL A 495 -29.38 -12.28 -13.24
CA VAL A 495 -28.60 -13.38 -12.65
C VAL A 495 -29.08 -13.69 -11.23
N GLY A 496 -29.66 -12.72 -10.52
CA GLY A 496 -30.18 -12.88 -9.16
C GLY A 496 -29.14 -12.75 -8.05
N ARG A 497 -27.88 -12.39 -8.37
CA ARG A 497 -26.77 -12.29 -7.39
C ARG A 497 -25.65 -11.36 -7.83
#